data_AF-A0A0X9PNR3-F1
#
_entry.id   AF-A0A0X9PNR3-F1
#
_cell.length_a   1.000
_cell.length_b   1.000
_cell.length_c   1.000
_cell.angle_alpha   90.00
_cell.angle_beta   90.00
_cell.angle_gamma   90.00
#
_symmetry.space_group_name_H-M   'P 1'
#
loop_
_entity.id
_entity.type
_entity.pdbx_description
1 polymer ?
#
loop_
_entity_poly.entity_id
_entity_poly.type
_entity_poly.pdbx_seq_one_letter_code
_entity_poly.pdbx_strand_id
1 'polypeptide(L)' 'MKIRASVRKICEKCRLIRRRGRILVICSNPRHKQRQGEFFSSSKSRTFSKKNPCTCKKKGFVFIFK' A
#
# COMPACT_ATOMS: atom_id res chain seq x y z
N MET A 1 15.57 9.28 -9.47
CA MET A 1 15.23 8.33 -8.38
C MET A 1 13.91 8.77 -7.77
N LYS A 2 12.92 7.88 -7.64
CA LYS A 2 11.59 8.20 -7.10
C LYS A 2 11.45 7.63 -5.67
N ILE A 3 11.02 8.45 -4.71
CA ILE A 3 10.75 7.99 -3.35
C ILE A 3 9.28 7.57 -3.27
N ARG A 4 9.01 6.34 -2.83
CA ARG A 4 7.65 5.79 -2.68
C ARG A 4 7.55 5.05 -1.35
N ALA A 5 6.34 4.98 -0.78
CA ALA A 5 6.09 4.21 0.44
C ALA A 5 6.23 2.69 0.20
N SER A 6 5.74 2.23 -0.95
CA SER A 6 5.86 0.84 -1.40
C SER A 6 6.76 0.77 -2.63
N VAL A 7 7.61 -0.25 -2.66
CA VAL A 7 8.58 -0.45 -3.73
C VAL A 7 8.34 -1.81 -4.35
N ARG A 8 8.02 -1.83 -5.65
CA ARG A 8 7.80 -3.04 -6.46
C ARG A 8 8.73 -3.04 -7.67
N LYS A 9 9.05 -4.25 -8.16
CA LYS A 9 9.77 -4.43 -9.43
C LYS A 9 8.81 -4.07 -10.57
N ILE A 10 9.29 -3.25 -11.51
CA ILE A 10 8.53 -2.83 -12.71
C ILE A 10 8.95 -3.66 -13.92
N CYS A 11 10.19 -4.15 -13.91
CA CYS A 11 10.85 -4.81 -15.01
C CYS A 11 11.61 -6.04 -14.51
N GLU A 12 11.93 -6.98 -15.41
CA GLU A 12 12.69 -8.19 -15.06
C GLU A 12 14.11 -7.89 -14.59
N LYS A 13 14.72 -6.84 -15.17
CA LYS A 13 16.07 -6.36 -14.81
C LYS A 13 16.09 -5.58 -13.49
N CYS A 14 14.93 -5.26 -12.92
CA CYS A 14 14.82 -4.44 -11.73
C CYS A 14 15.14 -5.29 -10.49
N ARG A 15 16.21 -4.93 -9.77
CA ARG A 15 16.66 -5.65 -8.58
C ARG A 15 16.27 -4.89 -7.31
N LEU A 16 15.74 -5.62 -6.35
CA LEU A 16 15.41 -5.13 -5.01
C LEU A 16 16.63 -5.36 -4.12
N ILE A 17 17.21 -4.28 -3.60
CA ILE A 17 18.45 -4.33 -2.82
C ILE A 17 18.23 -3.58 -1.50
N ARG A 18 18.69 -4.17 -0.40
CA ARG A 18 18.73 -3.53 0.92
C ARG A 18 20.14 -3.01 1.17
N ARG A 19 20.30 -1.69 1.35
CA ARG A 19 21.58 -1.05 1.72
C ARG A 19 21.32 -0.01 2.80
N ARG A 20 22.17 0.05 3.84
CA ARG A 20 22.07 1.03 4.94
C ARG A 20 20.66 1.08 5.56
N GLY A 21 20.05 -0.08 5.81
CA GLY A 21 18.71 -0.20 6.38
C GLY A 21 17.55 0.20 5.46
N ARG A 22 17.80 0.62 4.21
CA ARG A 22 16.77 1.09 3.27
C ARG A 22 16.60 0.14 2.10
N ILE A 23 15.37 0.00 1.62
CA ILE A 23 15.03 -0.80 0.45
C ILE A 23 15.05 0.10 -0.80
N LEU A 24 15.81 -0.30 -1.82
CA LEU A 24 15.94 0.41 -3.10
C LEU A 24 15.73 -0.55 -4.29
N VAL A 25 15.21 0.00 -5.39
CA VAL A 25 15.20 -0.67 -6.69
C VAL A 25 16.26 -0.04 -7.58
N ILE A 26 17.18 -0.88 -8.06
CA ILE A 26 18.19 -0.52 -9.04
C ILE A 26 17.81 -1.15 -10.38
N CYS A 27 17.94 -0.37 -11.43
CA CYS A 27 17.77 -0.78 -12.81
C CYS A 27 18.73 0.04 -13.67
N SER A 28 19.14 -0.49 -14.83
CA SER A 28 19.88 0.27 -15.84
C SER A 28 19.09 1.50 -16.30
N ASN A 29 17.77 1.37 -16.44
CA ASN A 29 16.89 2.49 -16.77
C ASN A 29 16.66 3.39 -15.54
N PRO A 30 16.99 4.70 -15.61
CA PRO A 30 16.88 5.61 -14.46
C PRO A 30 15.43 5.88 -14.04
N ARG A 31 14.45 5.66 -14.95
CA ARG A 31 13.01 5.81 -14.69
C ARG A 31 12.48 4.83 -13.63
N HIS A 32 13.10 3.66 -13.49
CA HIS A 32 12.68 2.61 -12.55
C HIS A 32 13.37 2.69 -11.18
N LYS A 33 14.39 3.56 -11.02
CA LYS A 33 15.12 3.71 -9.76
C LYS A 33 14.21 4.26 -8.66
N GLN A 34 13.95 3.45 -7.63
CA GLN A 34 13.05 3.78 -6.54
C GLN A 34 13.73 3.60 -5.17
N ARG A 35 13.28 4.36 -4.18
CA ARG A 35 13.71 4.26 -2.78
C ARG A 35 12.48 4.21 -1.88
N GLN A 36 12.49 3.31 -0.91
CA GLN A 36 11.46 3.29 0.12
C GLN A 36 11.66 4.50 1.04
N GLY A 37 10.68 5.39 1.06
CA GLY A 37 10.59 6.44 2.06
C GLY A 37 9.81 5.91 3.26
N GLU A 38 10.33 6.12 4.46
CA GLU A 38 9.54 5.90 5.67
C GLU A 38 8.46 6.96 5.72
N PHE A 39 7.21 6.53 5.75
CA PHE A 39 6.15 7.39 6.25
C PHE A 39 6.41 7.51 7.76
N PHE A 40 7.02 8.61 8.18
CA PHE A 40 6.70 9.12 9.51
C PHE A 40 5.21 9.40 9.45
N SER A 41 4.41 8.54 10.08
CA SER A 41 3.05 8.88 10.47
C SER A 41 3.13 9.96 11.54
N SER A 42 3.59 11.16 11.16
CA SER A 42 3.20 12.35 11.89
C SER A 42 1.70 12.45 11.69
N SER A 43 1.00 12.18 12.78
CA SER A 43 -0.41 12.42 13.03
C SER A 43 -0.92 13.70 12.34
N LYS A 44 -1.28 13.58 11.07
CA LYS A 44 -2.33 14.41 10.48
C LYS A 44 -3.49 13.47 10.28
N SER A 45 -4.41 13.55 11.23
CA SER A 45 -5.81 13.19 11.12
C SER A 45 -6.36 13.59 9.75
N ARG A 46 -6.21 12.73 8.75
CA ARG A 46 -7.18 12.71 7.65
C ARG A 46 -8.43 12.17 8.30
N THR A 47 -9.36 13.08 8.55
CA THR A 47 -10.74 12.75 8.86
C THR A 47 -11.17 11.60 7.94
N PHE A 48 -11.66 10.55 8.57
CA PHE A 48 -12.29 9.41 7.93
C PHE A 48 -13.52 9.93 7.18
N SER A 49 -13.33 10.39 5.93
CA SER A 49 -14.44 10.61 5.03
C SER A 49 -14.96 9.21 4.66
N LYS A 50 -15.93 8.77 5.46
CA LYS A 50 -16.85 7.66 5.18
C LYS A 50 -17.24 7.70 3.70
N LYS A 51 -16.65 6.83 2.89
CA LYS A 51 -17.33 6.33 1.69
C LYS A 51 -17.88 4.96 2.05
N ASN A 52 -19.12 5.03 2.56
CA ASN A 52 -20.18 4.03 2.69
C ASN A 52 -19.77 2.54 2.64
N PRO A 53 -19.96 1.78 3.74
CA PRO A 53 -19.98 0.33 3.64
C PRO A 53 -21.18 -0.09 2.79
N CYS A 54 -20.91 -0.86 1.74
CA CYS A 54 -21.92 -1.52 0.93
C CYS A 54 -22.94 -2.20 1.85
N THR A 55 -24.21 -1.82 1.73
CA THR A 55 -25.33 -2.45 2.43
C THR A 55 -25.45 -3.90 1.95
N CYS A 56 -24.81 -4.82 2.67
CA CYS A 56 -25.09 -6.24 2.52
C CYS A 56 -26.51 -6.46 3.05
N LYS A 57 -27.47 -6.59 2.13
CA LYS A 57 -28.87 -6.94 2.41
C LYS A 57 -28.90 -8.22 3.26
N LYS A 58 -29.20 -8.07 4.55
CA LYS A 58 -29.62 -9.17 5.43
C LYS A 58 -30.92 -9.75 4.86
N LYS A 59 -30.83 -10.84 4.10
CA LYS A 59 -31.98 -11.73 3.90
C LYS A 59 -32.20 -12.48 5.21
N GLY A 60 -33.42 -12.34 5.74
CA GLY A 60 -33.82 -12.79 7.06
C GLY A 60 -33.71 -14.30 7.24
N PHE A 61 -33.29 -14.69 8.44
CA PHE A 61 -33.46 -16.03 8.96
C PHE A 61 -34.32 -15.88 10.22
N VAL A 62 -35.62 -16.10 10.05
CA VAL A 62 -36.60 -16.12 11.13
C VAL A 62 -36.42 -17.44 11.87
N PHE A 63 -35.81 -17.40 13.05
CA PHE A 63 -35.84 -18.52 13.99
C PHE A 63 -37.15 -18.46 14.77
N ILE A 64 -38.09 -19.34 14.41
CA ILE A 64 -39.28 -19.65 15.22
C ILE A 64 -38.80 -20.59 16.33
N PHE A 65 -38.87 -20.11 17.58
CA PHE A 65 -38.76 -20.95 18.76
C PHE A 65 -39.96 -21.90 18.81
N LYS A 66 -39.68 -23.20 18.72
CA LYS A 66 -40.56 -24.29 19.13
C LYS A 66 -39.73 -25.23 19.99
#